data_AF-A0A9X9T8P1-F1
#
_entry.id   AF-A0A9X9T8P1-F1
#
_cell.length_a   1.000
_cell.length_b   1.000
_cell.length_c   1.000
_cell.angle_alpha   90.00
_cell.angle_beta   90.00
_cell.angle_gamma   90.00
#
_symmetry.space_group_name_H-M   'P 1'
#
loop_
_entity.id
_entity.type
_entity.pdbx_description
1 polymer ?
#
loop_
_entity_poly.entity_id
_entity_poly.type
_entity_poly.pdbx_seq_one_letter_code
_entity_poly.pdbx_strand_id
1 'polypeptide(L)'
;MTLSQSQHDTINQFLQENDMPNLYRRYTWKGDNWEKGFPDLYRLEDMCSKAAMEYSLNTTHLMEIAKWGSLRNPKQISCPDPIGITLYIDSMPAIWLEKEPENAVCILECKVRGFGPTYCSKILHFSVPQIFGAIDTRLVRVFGKGDSQCGGHYQLLELSVSLSGKRWQIPPSQVKWPGEYGTWVQVLNDIANTMNSDGISCPHPPQYLQSGRREEGNGSQQMLKQLFSAMHHR
;
A
#
# COMPACT_ATOMS: atom_id res chain seq x y z
N MET A 1 1.07 13.99 10.39
CA MET A 1 2.12 13.68 11.38
C MET A 1 3.48 13.90 10.74
N THR A 2 4.55 14.01 11.52
CA THR A 2 5.92 14.12 11.01
C THR A 2 6.73 12.97 11.58
N LEU A 3 7.57 12.34 10.78
CA LEU A 3 8.45 11.27 11.24
C LEU A 3 9.45 11.80 12.28
N SER A 4 9.81 10.98 13.26
CA SER A 4 10.87 11.30 14.22
C SER A 4 12.25 11.17 13.56
N GLN A 5 13.26 11.82 14.16
CA GLN A 5 14.65 11.64 13.72
C GLN A 5 15.06 10.16 13.71
N SER A 6 14.66 9.38 14.72
CA SER A 6 14.96 7.96 14.78
C SER A 6 14.32 7.17 13.62
N GLN A 7 13.12 7.57 13.15
CA GLN A 7 12.50 6.93 12.00
C GLN A 7 13.26 7.25 10.71
N HIS A 8 13.74 8.49 10.54
CA HIS A 8 14.59 8.85 9.39
C HIS A 8 15.91 8.07 9.40
N ASP A 9 16.56 7.94 10.55
CA ASP A 9 17.81 7.18 10.67
C ASP A 9 17.60 5.71 10.28
N THR A 10 16.51 5.10 10.75
CA THR A 10 16.11 3.74 10.36
C THR A 10 15.79 3.61 8.87
N ILE A 11 15.12 4.61 8.27
CA ILE A 11 14.83 4.63 6.83
C ILE A 11 16.13 4.68 6.02
N ASN A 12 17.08 5.51 6.44
CA ASN A 12 18.40 5.60 5.81
C ASN A 12 19.17 4.27 5.92
N GLN A 13 19.13 3.62 7.10
CA GLN A 13 19.68 2.29 7.27
C GLN A 13 19.03 1.27 6.32
N PHE A 14 17.69 1.24 6.26
CA PHE A 14 16.95 0.36 5.35
C PHE A 14 17.39 0.56 3.89
N LEU A 15 17.52 1.81 3.44
CA LEU A 15 17.94 2.14 2.08
C LEU A 15 19.39 1.75 1.79
N GLN A 16 20.30 1.86 2.76
CA GLN A 16 21.70 1.42 2.62
C GLN A 16 21.82 -0.11 2.52
N GLU A 17 20.96 -0.84 3.22
CA GLU A 17 20.98 -2.31 3.26
C GLU A 17 20.30 -2.96 2.05
N ASN A 18 19.50 -2.21 1.29
CA ASN A 18 18.61 -2.76 0.27
C ASN A 18 18.73 -2.04 -1.08
N ASP A 19 19.04 -2.82 -2.12
CA ASP A 19 18.95 -2.36 -3.51
C ASP A 19 17.47 -2.32 -3.94
N MET A 20 16.85 -1.15 -3.75
CA MET A 20 15.44 -0.94 -4.06
C MET A 20 15.09 -1.24 -5.53
N PRO A 21 15.83 -0.75 -6.55
CA PRO A 21 15.59 -1.11 -7.94
C PRO A 21 15.59 -2.62 -8.21
N ASN A 22 16.55 -3.35 -7.65
CA ASN A 22 16.63 -4.79 -7.81
C ASN A 22 15.50 -5.52 -7.08
N LEU A 23 15.17 -5.11 -5.86
CA LEU A 23 14.02 -5.67 -5.14
C LEU A 23 12.73 -5.48 -5.95
N TYR A 24 12.54 -4.31 -6.59
CA TYR A 24 11.38 -4.04 -7.45
C TYR A 24 11.32 -4.95 -8.68
N ARG A 25 12.44 -5.10 -9.40
CA ARG A 25 12.52 -5.99 -10.57
C ARG A 25 12.27 -7.45 -10.21
N ARG A 26 12.72 -7.88 -9.03
CA ARG A 26 12.56 -9.26 -8.53
C ARG A 26 11.19 -9.53 -7.91
N TYR A 27 10.32 -8.53 -7.81
CA TYR A 27 8.97 -8.72 -7.30
C TYR A 27 8.23 -9.74 -8.16
N THR A 28 7.66 -10.76 -7.50
CA THR A 28 6.73 -11.70 -8.11
C THR A 28 5.55 -11.97 -7.19
N TRP A 29 4.34 -11.87 -7.70
CA TRP A 29 3.12 -12.29 -7.00
C TRP A 29 2.14 -12.90 -7.99
N LYS A 30 1.91 -14.21 -7.91
CA LYS A 30 1.09 -14.95 -8.88
C LYS A 30 1.57 -14.67 -10.32
N GLY A 31 0.73 -14.01 -11.13
CA GLY A 31 1.04 -13.62 -12.51
C GLY A 31 1.76 -12.27 -12.65
N ASP A 32 1.84 -11.48 -11.58
CA ASP A 32 2.52 -10.19 -11.57
C ASP A 32 4.03 -10.37 -11.43
N ASN A 33 4.78 -9.89 -12.43
CA ASN A 33 6.22 -9.73 -12.39
C ASN A 33 6.66 -8.57 -13.28
N TRP A 34 7.90 -8.13 -13.10
CA TRP A 34 8.44 -6.97 -13.78
C TRP A 34 8.50 -7.17 -15.31
N GLU A 35 8.91 -8.35 -15.78
CA GLU A 35 9.05 -8.66 -17.20
C GLU A 35 7.72 -8.58 -17.97
N LYS A 36 6.62 -8.95 -17.31
CA LYS A 36 5.25 -8.85 -17.84
C LYS A 36 4.59 -7.51 -17.53
N GLY A 37 5.30 -6.62 -16.85
CA GLY A 37 4.81 -5.31 -16.43
C GLY A 37 3.83 -5.30 -15.27
N PHE A 38 3.68 -6.38 -14.51
CA PHE A 38 2.67 -6.52 -13.45
C PHE A 38 1.23 -6.37 -13.98
N PRO A 39 0.75 -7.30 -14.83
CA PRO A 39 -0.53 -7.18 -15.54
C PRO A 39 -1.77 -7.08 -14.63
N ASP A 40 -1.80 -7.82 -13.51
CA ASP A 40 -2.94 -7.76 -12.59
C ASP A 40 -2.91 -6.50 -11.74
N LEU A 41 -1.72 -6.10 -11.24
CA LEU A 41 -1.54 -4.82 -10.54
C LEU A 41 -1.95 -3.64 -11.42
N TYR A 42 -1.48 -3.61 -12.68
CA TYR A 42 -1.81 -2.56 -13.64
C TYR A 42 -3.32 -2.47 -13.89
N ARG A 43 -3.97 -3.62 -14.11
CA ARG A 43 -5.42 -3.69 -14.33
C ARG A 43 -6.22 -3.21 -13.11
N LEU A 44 -5.82 -3.62 -11.90
CA LEU A 44 -6.50 -3.20 -10.67
C LEU A 44 -6.34 -1.70 -10.44
N GLU A 45 -5.14 -1.17 -10.65
CA GLU A 45 -4.90 0.27 -10.56
C GLU A 45 -5.74 1.04 -11.57
N ASP A 46 -5.78 0.61 -12.84
CA ASP A 46 -6.57 1.26 -13.88
C ASP A 46 -8.06 1.26 -13.55
N MET A 47 -8.60 0.10 -13.21
CA MET A 47 -10.01 -0.09 -12.88
C MET A 47 -10.42 0.71 -11.64
N CYS A 48 -9.67 0.60 -10.53
CA CYS A 48 -10.01 1.26 -9.27
C CYS A 48 -9.79 2.77 -9.32
N SER A 49 -8.73 3.25 -9.98
CA SER A 49 -8.50 4.69 -10.11
C SER A 49 -9.59 5.36 -10.94
N LYS A 50 -10.02 4.75 -12.05
CA LYS A 50 -11.16 5.24 -12.85
C LYS A 50 -12.44 5.30 -12.03
N ALA A 51 -12.78 4.21 -11.35
CA ALA A 51 -13.97 4.16 -10.50
C ALA A 51 -13.91 5.16 -9.34
N ALA A 52 -12.73 5.42 -8.78
CA ALA A 52 -12.55 6.42 -7.74
C ALA A 52 -12.75 7.86 -8.25
N MET A 53 -12.28 8.17 -9.46
CA MET A 53 -12.49 9.48 -10.10
C MET A 53 -13.96 9.70 -10.46
N GLU A 54 -14.70 8.64 -10.79
CA GLU A 54 -16.12 8.67 -11.17
C GLU A 54 -17.08 8.48 -9.98
N TYR A 55 -16.57 8.43 -8.75
CA TYR A 55 -17.36 8.14 -7.53
C TYR A 55 -18.16 6.83 -7.61
N SER A 56 -17.64 5.82 -8.31
CA SER A 56 -18.31 4.55 -8.64
C SER A 56 -17.64 3.30 -8.05
N LEU A 57 -16.68 3.46 -7.13
CA LEU A 57 -16.10 2.34 -6.37
C LEU A 57 -17.19 1.54 -5.66
N ASN A 58 -17.18 0.21 -5.81
CA ASN A 58 -18.26 -0.65 -5.33
C ASN A 58 -17.81 -2.10 -5.07
N THR A 59 -18.76 -2.96 -4.74
CA THR A 59 -18.51 -4.37 -4.39
C THR A 59 -17.73 -5.12 -5.48
N THR A 60 -17.97 -4.85 -6.77
CA THR A 60 -17.24 -5.50 -7.88
C THR A 60 -15.74 -5.22 -7.80
N HIS A 61 -15.37 -3.96 -7.56
CA HIS A 61 -13.97 -3.55 -7.39
C HIS A 61 -13.33 -4.24 -6.18
N LEU A 62 -14.06 -4.30 -5.06
CA LEU A 62 -13.59 -4.98 -3.83
C LEU A 62 -13.38 -6.47 -4.05
N MET A 63 -14.28 -7.13 -4.79
CA MET A 63 -14.17 -8.56 -5.11
C MET A 63 -12.92 -8.85 -5.96
N GLU A 64 -12.60 -8.00 -6.92
CA GLU A 64 -11.40 -8.11 -7.75
C GLU A 64 -10.11 -7.95 -6.91
N ILE A 65 -10.06 -6.96 -6.01
CA ILE A 65 -8.95 -6.79 -5.06
C ILE A 65 -8.83 -8.00 -4.13
N ALA A 66 -9.96 -8.51 -3.62
CA ALA A 66 -10.00 -9.68 -2.74
C ALA A 66 -9.47 -10.94 -3.44
N LYS A 67 -9.85 -11.14 -4.71
CA LYS A 67 -9.38 -12.24 -5.56
C LYS A 67 -7.87 -12.16 -5.79
N TRP A 68 -7.37 -10.98 -6.16
CA TRP A 68 -5.93 -10.76 -6.34
C TRP A 68 -5.15 -10.98 -5.03
N GLY A 69 -5.65 -10.45 -3.92
CA GLY A 69 -5.04 -10.59 -2.58
C GLY A 69 -5.18 -11.98 -1.94
N SER A 70 -5.92 -12.91 -2.56
CA SER A 70 -6.22 -14.24 -1.99
C SER A 70 -6.98 -14.20 -0.66
N LEU A 71 -7.98 -13.31 -0.56
CA LEU A 71 -8.88 -13.27 0.60
C LEU A 71 -9.66 -14.59 0.67
N ARG A 72 -9.70 -15.19 1.86
CA ARG A 72 -10.28 -16.54 2.03
C ARG A 72 -11.80 -16.56 1.92
N ASN A 73 -12.46 -15.53 2.44
CA ASN A 73 -13.92 -15.50 2.53
C ASN A 73 -14.50 -14.26 1.83
N PRO A 74 -14.35 -14.16 0.49
CA PRO A 74 -14.83 -13.00 -0.24
C PRO A 74 -16.37 -12.87 -0.19
N LYS A 75 -17.10 -13.94 0.17
CA LYS A 75 -18.56 -13.91 0.33
C LYS A 75 -19.06 -13.01 1.47
N GLN A 76 -18.17 -12.64 2.41
CA GLN A 76 -18.50 -11.73 3.51
C GLN A 76 -18.26 -10.25 3.16
N ILE A 77 -17.75 -9.97 1.96
CA ILE A 77 -17.53 -8.61 1.51
C ILE A 77 -18.89 -7.98 1.23
N SER A 78 -19.15 -6.83 1.86
CA SER A 78 -20.28 -5.98 1.49
C SER A 78 -19.97 -4.52 1.75
N CYS A 79 -20.52 -3.65 0.91
CA CYS A 79 -20.44 -2.20 1.07
C CYS A 79 -21.66 -1.53 0.43
N PRO A 80 -21.92 -0.25 0.74
CA PRO A 80 -22.77 0.59 -0.10
C PRO A 80 -22.28 0.59 -1.55
N ASP A 81 -23.20 0.70 -2.49
CA ASP A 81 -22.92 0.76 -3.92
C ASP A 81 -23.46 2.09 -4.48
N PRO A 82 -22.59 3.10 -4.73
CA PRO A 82 -21.14 3.11 -4.54
C PRO A 82 -20.70 3.34 -3.08
N ILE A 83 -19.43 3.06 -2.80
CA ILE A 83 -18.75 3.43 -1.56
C ILE A 83 -18.61 4.95 -1.55
N GLY A 84 -19.40 5.64 -0.73
CA GLY A 84 -19.32 7.10 -0.62
C GLY A 84 -18.00 7.56 0.01
N ILE A 85 -16.95 7.76 -0.77
CA ILE A 85 -15.67 8.33 -0.33
C ILE A 85 -15.13 9.26 -1.42
N THR A 86 -14.78 10.48 -1.04
CA THR A 86 -14.23 11.47 -1.96
C THR A 86 -12.72 11.34 -2.03
N LEU A 87 -12.24 10.61 -3.04
CA LEU A 87 -10.80 10.40 -3.27
C LEU A 87 -10.21 11.41 -4.28
N TYR A 88 -11.05 11.96 -5.16
CA TYR A 88 -10.66 12.94 -6.16
C TYR A 88 -11.57 14.17 -6.11
N ILE A 89 -11.01 15.32 -6.47
CA ILE A 89 -11.70 16.60 -6.72
C ILE A 89 -11.06 17.16 -7.99
N ASP A 90 -11.86 17.48 -9.00
CA ASP A 90 -11.39 17.99 -10.30
C ASP A 90 -10.29 17.12 -10.94
N SER A 91 -10.50 15.80 -10.93
CA SER A 91 -9.57 14.77 -11.44
C SER A 91 -8.21 14.70 -10.73
N MET A 92 -8.01 15.46 -9.65
CA MET A 92 -6.82 15.43 -8.81
C MET A 92 -7.12 14.73 -7.48
N PRO A 93 -6.15 14.03 -6.85
CA PRO A 93 -6.30 13.54 -5.48
C PRO A 93 -6.78 14.64 -4.55
N ALA A 94 -7.76 14.33 -3.71
CA ALA A 94 -8.22 15.28 -2.72
C ALA A 94 -7.07 15.60 -1.73
N ILE A 95 -6.79 16.89 -1.52
CA ILE A 95 -5.64 17.38 -0.72
C ILE A 95 -5.62 16.78 0.70
N TRP A 96 -6.78 16.50 1.28
CA TRP A 96 -6.89 15.94 2.62
C TRP A 96 -6.26 14.54 2.73
N LEU A 97 -6.16 13.79 1.62
CA LEU A 97 -5.57 12.43 1.60
C LEU A 97 -4.10 12.42 1.98
N GLU A 98 -3.35 13.49 1.67
CA GLU A 98 -1.94 13.62 2.05
C GLU A 98 -1.76 14.03 3.51
N LYS A 99 -2.70 14.83 4.03
CA LYS A 99 -2.64 15.38 5.39
C LYS A 99 -3.11 14.38 6.43
N GLU A 100 -4.16 13.63 6.10
CA GLU A 100 -4.86 12.71 7.00
C GLU A 100 -5.18 11.37 6.30
N PRO A 101 -4.17 10.66 5.78
CA PRO A 101 -4.34 9.38 5.08
C PRO A 101 -5.10 8.32 5.90
N GLU A 102 -4.98 8.33 7.23
CA GLU A 102 -5.69 7.45 8.16
C GLU A 102 -7.21 7.65 8.12
N ASN A 103 -7.69 8.86 7.84
CA ASN A 103 -9.13 9.16 7.76
C ASN A 103 -9.78 8.41 6.60
N ALA A 104 -9.06 8.20 5.50
CA ALA A 104 -9.55 7.42 4.36
C ALA A 104 -9.79 5.96 4.74
N VAL A 105 -8.91 5.38 5.57
CA VAL A 105 -9.08 4.03 6.12
C VAL A 105 -10.26 3.97 7.09
N CYS A 106 -10.39 4.94 8.01
CA CYS A 106 -11.54 5.04 8.92
C CYS A 106 -12.86 4.99 8.13
N ILE A 107 -12.98 5.80 7.08
CA ILE A 107 -14.19 5.86 6.25
C ILE A 107 -14.46 4.50 5.60
N LEU A 108 -13.43 3.85 5.05
CA LEU A 108 -13.59 2.53 4.44
C LEU A 108 -14.00 1.46 5.46
N GLU A 109 -13.39 1.43 6.65
CA GLU A 109 -13.75 0.45 7.70
C GLU A 109 -15.18 0.63 8.22
N CYS A 110 -15.72 1.85 8.20
CA CYS A 110 -17.14 2.09 8.49
C CYS A 110 -18.09 1.62 7.38
N LYS A 111 -17.63 1.58 6.12
CA LYS A 111 -18.48 1.33 4.95
C LYS A 111 -18.32 -0.08 4.39
N VAL A 112 -17.21 -0.75 4.66
CA VAL A 112 -16.88 -2.05 4.08
C VAL A 112 -16.83 -3.11 5.16
N ARG A 113 -17.68 -4.13 5.04
CA ARG A 113 -17.62 -5.34 5.87
C ARG A 113 -16.76 -6.41 5.18
N GLY A 114 -16.15 -7.28 5.99
CA GLY A 114 -15.33 -8.39 5.51
C GLY A 114 -13.89 -8.01 5.14
N PHE A 115 -13.56 -6.72 5.13
CA PHE A 115 -12.19 -6.23 4.98
C PHE A 115 -11.63 -5.77 6.33
N GLY A 116 -10.36 -6.10 6.57
CA GLY A 116 -9.57 -5.56 7.65
C GLY A 116 -8.46 -4.63 7.12
N PRO A 117 -7.51 -4.23 7.98
CA PRO A 117 -6.49 -3.24 7.68
C PRO A 117 -5.77 -3.43 6.34
N THR A 118 -5.40 -4.68 6.03
CA THR A 118 -4.71 -5.02 4.78
C THR A 118 -5.55 -4.78 3.53
N TYR A 119 -6.85 -5.06 3.57
CA TYR A 119 -7.69 -4.92 2.38
C TYR A 119 -8.23 -3.50 2.24
N CYS A 120 -8.49 -2.80 3.35
CA CYS A 120 -8.82 -1.37 3.31
C CYS A 120 -7.67 -0.54 2.73
N SER A 121 -6.42 -0.80 3.15
CA SER A 121 -5.25 -0.13 2.54
C SER A 121 -5.03 -0.50 1.06
N LYS A 122 -5.35 -1.74 0.65
CA LYS A 122 -5.31 -2.13 -0.78
C LYS A 122 -6.34 -1.39 -1.63
N ILE A 123 -7.56 -1.15 -1.12
CA ILE A 123 -8.54 -0.30 -1.83
C ILE A 123 -7.92 1.06 -2.11
N LEU A 124 -7.36 1.71 -1.08
CA LEU A 124 -6.75 3.03 -1.23
C LEU A 124 -5.55 3.01 -2.18
N HIS A 125 -4.68 2.00 -2.06
CA HIS A 125 -3.53 1.82 -2.94
C HIS A 125 -3.91 1.75 -4.42
N PHE A 126 -4.93 0.97 -4.79
CA PHE A 126 -5.35 0.85 -6.18
C PHE A 126 -6.20 2.04 -6.66
N SER A 127 -6.86 2.75 -5.74
CA SER A 127 -7.75 3.87 -6.07
C SER A 127 -6.99 5.19 -6.23
N VAL A 128 -5.95 5.42 -5.42
CA VAL A 128 -5.12 6.63 -5.45
C VAL A 128 -3.64 6.24 -5.27
N PRO A 129 -3.05 5.50 -6.23
CA PRO A 129 -1.66 4.99 -6.13
C PRO A 129 -0.62 6.09 -5.91
N GLN A 130 -0.89 7.30 -6.39
CA GLN A 130 -0.07 8.49 -6.16
C GLN A 130 0.02 8.89 -4.69
N ILE A 131 -0.98 8.60 -3.86
CA ILE A 131 -0.96 8.91 -2.41
C ILE A 131 -0.70 7.66 -1.56
N PHE A 132 -1.34 6.54 -1.86
CA PHE A 132 -1.40 5.42 -0.92
C PHE A 132 -0.57 4.19 -1.29
N GLY A 133 0.08 3.61 -0.28
CA GLY A 133 0.62 2.26 -0.33
C GLY A 133 -0.19 1.28 0.50
N ALA A 134 -0.27 0.04 0.03
CA ALA A 134 -0.86 -1.01 0.84
C ALA A 134 0.00 -1.30 2.08
N ILE A 135 -0.62 -1.66 3.19
CA ILE A 135 0.06 -2.24 4.35
C ILE A 135 -0.45 -3.67 4.55
N ASP A 136 0.47 -4.62 4.68
CA ASP A 136 0.12 -6.02 4.88
C ASP A 136 0.86 -6.62 6.08
N THR A 137 0.52 -7.85 6.41
CA THR A 137 1.08 -8.52 7.58
C THR A 137 2.58 -8.76 7.47
N ARG A 138 3.14 -8.86 6.27
CA ARG A 138 4.58 -9.03 6.08
C ARG A 138 5.30 -7.70 6.29
N LEU A 139 4.69 -6.61 5.84
CA LEU A 139 5.20 -5.28 6.13
C LEU A 139 5.21 -4.98 7.61
N VAL A 140 4.13 -5.28 8.32
CA VAL A 140 4.11 -5.11 9.78
C VAL A 140 5.11 -6.05 10.48
N ARG A 141 5.43 -7.21 9.89
CA ARG A 141 6.47 -8.08 10.43
C ARG A 141 7.89 -7.52 10.28
N VAL A 142 8.16 -6.75 9.24
CA VAL A 142 9.48 -6.18 8.96
C VAL A 142 9.63 -4.76 9.53
N PHE A 143 8.65 -3.90 9.26
CA PHE A 143 8.64 -2.50 9.64
C PHE A 143 7.84 -2.20 10.90
N GLY A 144 7.00 -3.12 11.38
CA GLY A 144 6.26 -2.92 12.63
C GLY A 144 6.99 -3.45 13.86
N LYS A 145 6.26 -3.67 14.95
CA LYS A 145 6.72 -4.42 16.13
C LYS A 145 6.99 -5.89 15.85
N GLY A 146 6.52 -6.40 14.71
CA GLY A 146 6.73 -7.79 14.34
C GLY A 146 5.58 -8.71 14.74
N ASP A 147 5.94 -9.98 14.90
CA ASP A 147 5.12 -11.00 15.56
C ASP A 147 5.73 -11.39 16.91
N SER A 148 5.08 -12.30 17.64
CA SER A 148 5.55 -12.72 18.97
C SER A 148 6.83 -13.56 18.97
N GLN A 149 7.28 -14.04 17.81
CA GLN A 149 8.44 -14.92 17.64
C GLN A 149 9.64 -14.17 17.03
N CYS A 150 9.38 -13.20 16.17
CA CYS A 150 10.36 -12.33 15.57
C CYS A 150 9.91 -10.88 15.75
N GLY A 151 10.66 -10.13 16.57
CA GLY A 151 10.51 -8.68 16.63
C GLY A 151 10.75 -8.05 15.26
N GLY A 152 10.13 -6.90 15.02
CA GLY A 152 10.32 -6.19 13.76
C GLY A 152 11.77 -5.78 13.54
N HIS A 153 12.22 -5.89 12.29
CA HIS A 153 13.60 -5.60 11.92
C HIS A 153 13.92 -4.11 11.99
N TYR A 154 13.03 -3.27 11.44
CA TYR A 154 13.22 -1.82 11.38
C TYR A 154 12.36 -1.06 12.40
N GLN A 155 11.22 -1.62 12.84
CA GLN A 155 10.35 -1.01 13.87
C GLN A 155 9.94 0.46 13.59
N LEU A 156 9.71 0.78 12.32
CA LEU A 156 9.17 2.08 11.89
C LEU A 156 7.71 2.31 12.32
N LEU A 157 6.98 1.23 12.61
CA LEU A 157 5.56 1.25 12.94
C LEU A 157 5.29 0.60 14.31
N GLU A 158 4.34 1.16 15.04
CA GLU A 158 3.85 0.63 16.31
C GLU A 158 2.74 -0.43 16.13
N LEU A 159 2.67 -1.06 14.96
CA LEU A 159 1.74 -2.13 14.62
C LEU A 159 2.37 -3.50 14.88
N SER A 160 1.56 -4.45 15.32
CA SER A 160 1.91 -5.86 15.44
C SER A 160 0.99 -6.71 14.56
N VAL A 161 1.43 -7.93 14.26
CA VAL A 161 0.57 -8.96 13.69
C VAL A 161 0.20 -10.00 14.74
N SER A 162 -0.96 -10.61 14.58
CA SER A 162 -1.35 -11.78 15.37
C SER A 162 -1.70 -12.95 14.47
N LEU A 163 -1.48 -14.16 14.97
CA LEU A 163 -1.85 -15.38 14.28
C LEU A 163 -3.30 -15.73 14.64
N SER A 164 -4.18 -15.74 13.63
CA SER A 164 -5.55 -16.24 13.78
C SER A 164 -5.72 -17.51 12.96
N GLY A 165 -5.83 -18.63 13.67
CA GLY A 165 -5.75 -19.96 13.07
C GLY A 165 -4.38 -20.20 12.42
N LYS A 166 -4.33 -20.18 11.08
CA LYS A 166 -3.11 -20.42 10.29
C LYS A 166 -2.63 -19.18 9.51
N ARG A 167 -3.22 -18.00 9.74
CA ARG A 167 -2.86 -16.79 8.99
C ARG A 167 -2.54 -15.64 9.93
N TRP A 168 -1.49 -14.91 9.56
CA TRP A 168 -1.21 -13.61 10.13
C TRP A 168 -2.30 -12.63 9.71
N GLN A 169 -2.67 -11.75 10.64
CA GLN A 169 -3.55 -10.61 10.41
C GLN A 169 -2.99 -9.40 11.16
N ILE A 170 -3.32 -8.20 10.69
CA ILE A 170 -3.15 -6.96 11.46
C ILE A 170 -4.48 -6.78 12.21
N PRO A 171 -4.53 -6.92 13.55
CA PRO A 171 -5.79 -6.72 14.26
C PRO A 171 -6.27 -5.28 14.12
N PRO A 172 -7.53 -5.05 13.68
CA PRO A 172 -8.10 -3.70 13.57
C PRO A 172 -8.32 -3.05 14.94
N SER A 173 -8.34 -3.83 16.02
CA SER A 173 -8.54 -3.35 17.39
C SER A 173 -7.26 -2.81 18.06
N GLN A 174 -6.14 -2.75 17.34
CA GLN A 174 -4.92 -2.17 17.89
C GLN A 174 -5.11 -0.67 18.10
N VAL A 175 -4.76 -0.15 19.28
CA VAL A 175 -4.90 1.28 19.64
C VAL A 175 -4.24 2.21 18.63
N LYS A 176 -3.14 1.76 18.02
CA LYS A 176 -2.35 2.51 17.06
C LYS A 176 -2.94 2.49 15.63
N TRP A 177 -3.90 1.61 15.36
CA TRP A 177 -4.64 1.59 14.11
C TRP A 177 -5.89 2.49 14.22
N PRO A 178 -6.22 3.31 13.20
CA PRO A 178 -5.57 3.43 11.89
C PRO A 178 -4.47 4.50 11.81
N GLY A 179 -4.13 5.19 12.91
CA GLY A 179 -3.11 6.25 12.90
C GLY A 179 -1.77 5.84 12.29
N GLU A 180 -1.31 4.61 12.54
CA GLU A 180 -0.08 4.06 11.96
C GLU A 180 -0.14 3.85 10.44
N TYR A 181 -1.33 3.81 9.84
CA TYR A 181 -1.44 3.87 8.38
C TYR A 181 -0.95 5.22 7.84
N GLY A 182 -1.20 6.31 8.57
CA GLY A 182 -0.66 7.61 8.20
C GLY A 182 0.84 7.71 8.40
N THR A 183 1.38 7.09 9.46
CA THR A 183 2.84 6.91 9.62
C THR A 183 3.41 6.12 8.44
N TRP A 184 2.76 5.04 8.01
CA TRP A 184 3.20 4.24 6.87
C TRP A 184 3.24 5.03 5.56
N VAL A 185 2.22 5.85 5.29
CA VAL A 185 2.23 6.75 4.11
C VAL A 185 3.40 7.74 4.19
N GLN A 186 3.69 8.31 5.35
CA GLN A 186 4.85 9.20 5.53
C GLN A 186 6.19 8.47 5.33
N VAL A 187 6.34 7.24 5.86
CA VAL A 187 7.53 6.41 5.62
C VAL A 187 7.74 6.18 4.13
N LEU A 188 6.69 5.85 3.39
CA LEU A 188 6.79 5.66 1.94
C LEU A 188 7.19 6.94 1.20
N ASN A 189 6.67 8.09 1.65
CA ASN A 189 7.00 9.39 1.07
C ASN A 189 8.47 9.75 1.33
N ASP A 190 8.95 9.51 2.55
CA ASP A 190 10.33 9.79 2.95
C ASP A 190 11.32 8.92 2.17
N ILE A 191 11.08 7.61 2.10
CA ILE A 191 11.91 6.70 1.28
C ILE A 191 11.95 7.18 -0.18
N ALA A 192 10.80 7.55 -0.76
CA ALA A 192 10.75 8.03 -2.14
C ALA A 192 11.54 9.34 -2.34
N ASN A 193 11.43 10.28 -1.40
CA ASN A 193 12.15 11.54 -1.44
C ASN A 193 13.65 11.35 -1.31
N THR A 194 14.10 10.45 -0.43
CA THR A 194 15.52 10.09 -0.30
C THR A 194 16.04 9.47 -1.59
N MET A 195 15.34 8.47 -2.13
CA MET A 195 15.71 7.85 -3.41
C MET A 195 15.81 8.87 -4.56
N ASN A 196 14.86 9.81 -4.64
CA ASN A 196 14.87 10.88 -5.64
C ASN A 196 16.07 11.82 -5.45
N SER A 197 16.36 12.20 -4.20
CA SER A 197 17.48 13.08 -3.87
C SER A 197 18.83 12.43 -4.19
N ASP A 198 18.91 11.11 -4.05
CA ASP A 198 20.09 10.30 -4.37
C ASP A 198 20.19 9.96 -5.87
N GLY A 199 19.24 10.42 -6.70
CA GLY A 199 19.21 10.14 -8.14
C GLY A 199 18.89 8.67 -8.48
N ILE A 200 18.30 7.92 -7.55
CA ILE A 200 17.93 6.52 -7.75
C ILE A 200 16.56 6.45 -8.45
N SER A 201 16.59 6.27 -9.77
CA SER A 201 15.37 6.13 -10.57
C SER A 201 14.68 4.78 -10.36
N CYS A 202 13.35 4.79 -10.35
CA CYS A 202 12.57 3.57 -10.39
C CYS A 202 12.63 2.92 -11.78
N PRO A 203 12.99 1.63 -11.89
CA PRO A 203 12.99 0.95 -13.17
C PRO A 203 11.57 0.49 -13.52
N HIS A 204 10.64 1.41 -13.81
CA HIS A 204 9.27 1.04 -14.16
C HIS A 204 9.19 0.19 -15.44
N PRO A 205 8.30 -0.81 -15.51
CA PRO A 205 8.06 -1.52 -16.77
C PRO A 205 7.51 -0.57 -17.84
N PRO A 206 7.82 -0.80 -19.13
CA PRO A 206 7.43 0.10 -20.22
C PRO A 206 5.94 0.46 -20.27
N GLN A 207 5.05 -0.48 -19.94
CA GLN A 207 3.60 -0.23 -19.99
C GLN A 207 3.12 0.86 -19.02
N TYR A 208 3.79 1.02 -17.87
CA TYR A 208 3.46 2.07 -16.91
C TYR A 208 3.89 3.45 -17.39
N LEU A 209 5.03 3.53 -18.09
CA LEU A 209 5.52 4.76 -18.71
C LEU A 209 4.65 5.17 -19.90
N GLN A 210 4.34 4.21 -20.79
CA GLN A 210 3.53 4.46 -22.00
C GLN A 210 2.10 4.90 -21.70
N SER A 211 1.53 4.45 -20.58
CA SER A 211 0.18 4.84 -20.14
C SER A 211 0.13 6.18 -19.41
N GLY A 212 1.29 6.84 -19.17
CA GLY A 212 1.38 8.05 -18.37
C GLY A 212 1.05 7.83 -16.88
N ARG A 213 0.97 6.57 -16.43
CA ARG A 213 0.70 6.23 -15.03
C ARG A 213 1.91 6.40 -14.14
N ARG A 214 3.11 6.43 -14.74
CA ARG A 214 4.40 6.68 -14.09
C ARG A 214 5.21 7.65 -14.94
N GLU A 215 6.06 8.42 -14.26
CA GLU A 215 7.04 9.29 -14.91
C GLU A 215 8.41 8.61 -14.95
N GLU A 216 9.20 8.91 -15.98
CA GLU A 216 10.58 8.44 -16.07
C GLU A 216 11.47 9.25 -15.11
N GLY A 217 12.38 8.57 -14.41
CA GLY A 217 13.36 9.24 -13.54
C GLY A 217 12.88 9.63 -12.14
N ASN A 218 11.57 9.79 -11.91
CA ASN A 218 11.00 10.03 -10.58
C ASN A 218 10.78 8.68 -9.86
N GLY A 219 11.53 8.41 -8.79
CA GLY A 219 11.36 7.28 -7.85
C GLY A 219 10.08 7.36 -7.00
N SER A 220 9.07 8.06 -7.49
CA SER A 220 8.00 8.67 -6.72
C SER A 220 7.02 7.64 -6.17
N GLN A 221 7.27 7.14 -4.96
CA GLN A 221 6.36 6.45 -4.03
C GLN A 221 5.72 5.14 -4.54
N GLN A 222 5.23 5.08 -5.78
CA GLN A 222 4.55 3.98 -6.43
C GLN A 222 5.45 2.76 -6.63
N MET A 223 6.78 2.95 -6.76
CA MET A 223 7.78 1.89 -6.71
C MET A 223 7.71 1.12 -5.39
N LEU A 224 7.77 1.86 -4.27
CA LEU A 224 7.72 1.33 -2.91
C LEU A 224 6.36 0.70 -2.60
N LYS A 225 5.29 1.33 -3.07
CA LYS A 225 3.91 0.88 -2.89
C LYS A 225 3.63 -0.47 -3.58
N GLN A 226 4.36 -0.81 -4.64
CA GLN A 226 4.34 -2.13 -5.29
C GLN A 226 5.34 -3.12 -4.65
N LEU A 227 6.58 -2.67 -4.37
CA LEU A 227 7.66 -3.42 -3.73
C LEU A 227 7.27 -4.06 -2.41
N PHE A 228 6.61 -3.27 -1.58
CA PHE A 228 6.29 -3.64 -0.21
C PHE A 228 5.13 -4.63 -0.09
N SER A 229 4.46 -4.96 -1.19
CA SER A 229 3.57 -6.13 -1.22
C SER A 229 4.35 -7.47 -1.27
N ALA A 230 5.67 -7.50 -1.48
CA ALA A 230 6.45 -8.74 -1.63
C ALA A 230 7.85 -8.80 -0.97
N MET A 231 8.01 -8.30 0.26
CA MET A 231 9.05 -8.88 1.12
C MET A 231 8.68 -10.34 1.46
N HIS A 232 8.96 -11.25 0.52
CA HIS A 232 8.65 -12.69 0.56
C HIS A 232 9.85 -13.59 0.73
N HIS A 233 11.07 -13.06 0.81
CA HIS A 233 12.25 -13.89 1.02
C HIS A 233 13.28 -13.18 1.89
N ARG A 234 13.02 -13.13 3.21
CA ARG A 234 13.97 -13.48 4.27
C ARG A 234 13.17 -14.06 5.44
#